data_AF-A0AAV4PH46-F1
#
_entry.id   AF-A0AAV4PH46-F1
#
_cell.length_a   1.000
_cell.length_b   1.000
_cell.length_c   1.000
_cell.angle_alpha   90.00
_cell.angle_beta   90.00
_cell.angle_gamma   90.00
#
_symmetry.space_group_name_H-M   'P 1'
#
loop_
_entity.id
_entity.type
_entity.pdbx_description
1 polymer ?
#
loop_
_entity_poly.entity_id
_entity_poly.type
_entity_poly.pdbx_seq_one_letter_code
_entity_poly.pdbx_strand_id
1 'polypeptide(L)'
;MSTVGKPIQCRAAVTWAINTPFVLETVEVATPKKGEVRVKMSSTGVCHSDLHILEGVEKDYPFPSVFGHEGSGIVESVGDGVTNIKPGDKVVLCFMSWCGECDYCKGKKTHRCRKRR
;
A
#
# COMPACT_ATOMS: atom_id res chain seq x y z
N MET A 1 14.35 -13.03 15.22
CA MET A 1 13.15 -13.90 15.20
C MET A 1 12.37 -13.58 13.93
N SER A 2 11.87 -14.58 13.22
CA SER A 2 11.10 -14.37 11.98
C SER A 2 9.70 -13.85 12.28
N THR A 3 9.24 -12.85 11.51
CA THR A 3 7.89 -12.26 11.56
C THR A 3 6.94 -12.87 10.52
N VAL A 4 7.44 -13.80 9.70
CA VAL A 4 6.67 -14.52 8.67
C VAL A 4 5.55 -15.33 9.33
N GLY A 5 4.34 -15.23 8.77
CA GLY A 5 3.16 -15.96 9.26
C GLY A 5 2.57 -15.42 10.57
N LYS A 6 2.98 -14.23 11.03
CA LYS A 6 2.47 -13.58 12.24
C LYS A 6 2.05 -12.13 11.97
N PRO A 7 1.04 -11.60 12.66
CA PRO A 7 0.79 -10.16 12.71
C PRO A 7 2.01 -9.41 13.26
N ILE A 8 2.18 -8.16 12.83
CA ILE A 8 3.26 -7.28 13.27
C ILE A 8 2.66 -6.03 13.90
N GLN A 9 3.15 -5.65 15.08
CA GLN A 9 2.88 -4.35 15.67
C GLN A 9 3.91 -3.34 15.18
N CYS A 10 3.48 -2.22 14.61
CA CYS A 10 4.38 -1.16 14.16
C CYS A 10 3.74 0.23 14.34
N ARG A 11 4.54 1.29 14.21
CA ARG A 11 4.02 2.66 14.23
C ARG A 11 3.46 3.05 12.86
N ALA A 12 2.31 3.70 12.85
CA ALA A 12 1.72 4.34 11.68
C ALA A 12 1.17 5.72 12.03
N ALA A 13 1.11 6.62 11.05
CA ALA A 13 0.39 7.88 11.15
C ALA A 13 -1.07 7.63 10.72
N VAL A 14 -2.00 7.72 11.67
CA VAL A 14 -3.43 7.45 11.47
C VAL A 14 -4.18 8.77 11.49
N THR A 15 -5.13 8.95 10.57
CA THR A 15 -6.14 10.01 10.66
C THR A 15 -7.52 9.36 10.87
N TRP A 16 -8.28 9.89 11.82
CA TRP A 16 -9.53 9.28 12.28
C TRP A 16 -10.77 9.81 11.56
N ALA A 17 -10.67 11.01 10.99
CA ALA A 17 -11.72 11.64 10.21
C ALA A 17 -11.16 12.74 9.32
N ILE A 18 -11.99 13.19 8.38
CA ILE A 18 -11.75 14.37 7.54
C ILE A 18 -11.34 15.57 8.42
N ASN A 19 -10.33 16.31 7.97
CA ASN A 19 -9.78 17.49 8.64
C ASN A 19 -9.26 17.26 10.07
N THR A 20 -8.87 16.03 10.42
CA THR A 20 -8.24 15.71 11.72
C THR A 20 -6.74 15.47 11.57
N PRO A 21 -5.90 15.94 12.51
CA PRO A 21 -4.45 15.74 12.43
C PRO A 21 -4.09 14.26 12.47
N PHE A 22 -2.97 13.91 11.86
CA PHE A 22 -2.40 12.58 12.01
C PHE A 22 -1.90 12.36 13.44
N VAL A 23 -2.22 11.21 14.01
CA VAL A 23 -1.71 10.73 15.29
C VAL A 23 -0.82 9.52 15.06
N LEU A 24 0.33 9.48 15.73
CA LEU A 24 1.21 8.31 15.68
C LEU A 24 0.68 7.25 16.62
N GLU A 25 0.29 6.11 16.05
CA GLU A 25 -0.27 4.99 16.79
C GLU A 25 0.49 3.71 16.52
N THR A 26 0.40 2.78 17.46
CA THR A 26 0.82 1.40 17.23
C THR A 26 -0.34 0.65 16.59
N VAL A 27 -0.14 0.12 15.39
CA VAL A 27 -1.14 -0.63 14.62
C VAL A 27 -0.70 -2.08 14.44
N GLU A 28 -1.67 -2.97 14.28
CA GLU A 28 -1.42 -4.35 13.89
C GLU A 28 -1.52 -4.50 12.36
N VAL A 29 -0.45 -4.96 11.74
CA VAL A 29 -0.42 -5.35 10.32
C VAL A 29 -0.55 -6.86 10.22
N ALA A 30 -1.68 -7.31 9.70
CA ALA A 30 -1.96 -8.73 9.48
C ALA A 30 -0.94 -9.40 8.54
N THR A 31 -0.96 -10.72 8.48
CA THR A 31 -0.18 -11.50 7.50
C THR A 31 -0.73 -11.31 6.09
N PRO A 32 0.11 -11.26 5.04
CA PRO A 32 -0.36 -11.14 3.67
C PRO A 32 -1.18 -12.37 3.26
N LYS A 33 -2.33 -12.16 2.63
CA LYS A 33 -3.18 -13.20 2.03
C LYS A 33 -2.65 -13.60 0.65
N LYS A 34 -3.33 -14.55 -0.01
CA LYS A 34 -3.03 -14.97 -1.39
C LYS A 34 -2.89 -13.77 -2.33
N GLY A 35 -1.76 -13.65 -3.02
CA GLY A 35 -1.46 -12.59 -3.97
C GLY A 35 -1.08 -11.22 -3.36
N GLU A 36 -0.97 -11.13 -2.03
CA GLU A 36 -0.57 -9.93 -1.30
C GLU A 36 0.92 -9.97 -0.92
N VAL A 37 1.49 -8.78 -0.70
CA VAL A 37 2.89 -8.60 -0.31
C VAL A 37 2.93 -7.68 0.89
N ARG A 38 3.64 -8.06 1.95
CA ARG A 38 3.88 -7.20 3.11
C ARG A 38 5.27 -6.59 3.01
N VAL A 39 5.34 -5.26 3.04
CA VAL A 39 6.57 -4.48 2.83
C VAL A 39 6.94 -3.75 4.12
N LYS A 40 8.20 -3.87 4.53
CA LYS A 40 8.79 -3.01 5.54
C LYS A 40 9.19 -1.68 4.90
N MET A 41 8.40 -0.65 5.15
CA MET A 41 8.65 0.70 4.65
C MET A 41 9.97 1.24 5.19
N SER A 42 10.79 1.78 4.29
CA SER A 42 12.05 2.46 4.64
C SER A 42 11.90 3.98 4.60
N SER A 43 11.12 4.47 3.63
CA SER A 43 10.76 5.88 3.49
C SER A 43 9.42 6.02 2.79
N THR A 44 8.73 7.13 3.07
CA THR A 44 7.52 7.55 2.36
C THR A 44 7.52 9.07 2.22
N GLY A 45 7.07 9.56 1.06
CA GLY A 45 6.78 10.96 0.82
C GLY A 45 5.38 11.35 1.32
N VAL A 46 5.12 12.66 1.27
CA VAL A 46 3.80 13.25 1.46
C VAL A 46 3.56 14.19 0.28
N CYS A 47 2.41 14.05 -0.37
CA CYS A 47 2.03 14.82 -1.54
C CYS A 47 0.66 15.48 -1.32
N HIS A 48 0.32 16.46 -2.15
CA HIS A 48 -0.99 17.13 -2.10
C HIS A 48 -2.16 16.17 -2.26
N SER A 49 -1.98 15.02 -2.91
CA SER A 49 -3.05 14.00 -2.99
C SER A 49 -3.43 13.46 -1.61
N ASP A 50 -2.48 13.33 -0.69
CA ASP A 50 -2.78 12.90 0.69
C ASP A 50 -3.58 13.98 1.43
N LEU A 51 -3.25 15.27 1.20
CA LEU A 51 -3.98 16.40 1.75
C LEU A 51 -5.40 16.52 1.18
N HIS A 52 -5.56 16.31 -0.14
CA HIS A 52 -6.85 16.36 -0.82
C HIS A 52 -7.85 15.34 -0.25
N ILE A 53 -7.36 14.16 0.12
CA ILE A 53 -8.15 13.14 0.83
C ILE A 53 -8.45 13.61 2.26
N LEU A 54 -7.44 14.12 2.98
CA LEU A 54 -7.61 14.60 4.36
C LEU A 54 -8.67 15.71 4.46
N GLU A 55 -8.70 16.62 3.49
CA GLU A 55 -9.64 17.74 3.43
C GLU A 55 -11.06 17.33 3.01
N GLY A 56 -11.27 16.05 2.70
CA GLY A 56 -12.59 15.51 2.37
C GLY A 56 -13.06 15.86 0.96
N VAL A 57 -12.14 16.24 0.06
CA VAL A 57 -12.50 16.50 -1.34
C VAL A 57 -12.92 15.19 -2.04
N GLU A 58 -12.30 14.07 -1.66
CA GLU A 58 -12.79 12.72 -1.98
C GLU A 58 -13.87 12.30 -0.96
N LYS A 59 -15.14 12.40 -1.36
CA LYS A 59 -16.29 12.31 -0.44
C LYS A 59 -16.48 10.94 0.23
N ASP A 60 -16.03 9.88 -0.43
CA ASP A 60 -16.27 8.49 -0.01
C ASP A 60 -14.98 7.78 0.47
N TYR A 61 -13.94 8.54 0.83
CA TYR A 61 -12.72 7.94 1.36
C TYR A 61 -12.95 7.35 2.76
N PRO A 62 -12.54 6.09 3.03
CA PRO A 62 -12.79 5.46 4.31
C PRO A 62 -11.89 6.06 5.41
N PHE A 63 -12.46 6.24 6.59
CA PHE A 63 -11.74 6.60 7.82
C PHE A 63 -12.14 5.64 8.97
N PRO A 64 -11.25 5.34 9.92
CA PRO A 64 -9.86 5.81 10.04
C PRO A 64 -8.95 5.19 8.98
N SER A 65 -7.87 5.89 8.62
CA SER A 65 -6.97 5.47 7.55
C SER A 65 -5.51 5.85 7.77
N VAL A 66 -4.62 5.04 7.19
CA VAL A 66 -3.19 5.32 7.04
C VAL A 66 -2.94 5.70 5.60
N PHE A 67 -2.49 6.93 5.36
CA PHE A 67 -2.23 7.45 4.01
C PHE A 67 -0.81 7.14 3.53
N GLY A 68 -0.41 7.72 2.40
CA GLY A 68 0.92 7.55 1.82
C GLY A 68 0.90 6.59 0.64
N HIS A 69 1.20 7.12 -0.54
CA HIS A 69 1.25 6.38 -1.80
C HIS A 69 2.61 6.50 -2.51
N GLU A 70 3.56 7.23 -1.92
CA GLU A 70 4.89 7.51 -2.46
C GLU A 70 5.97 6.87 -1.58
N GLY A 71 6.01 5.54 -1.55
CA GLY A 71 6.83 4.78 -0.62
C GLY A 71 7.86 3.86 -1.26
N SER A 72 8.94 3.59 -0.54
CA SER A 72 9.88 2.51 -0.88
C SER A 72 10.26 1.71 0.35
N GLY A 73 10.60 0.43 0.14
CA GLY A 73 10.88 -0.47 1.25
C GLY A 73 11.48 -1.79 0.82
N ILE A 74 11.52 -2.71 1.78
CA ILE A 74 12.02 -4.06 1.59
C ILE A 74 10.88 -5.03 1.84
N VAL A 75 10.70 -6.01 0.96
CA VAL A 75 9.69 -7.05 1.12
C VAL A 75 10.00 -7.86 2.38
N GLU A 76 9.05 -7.92 3.30
CA GLU A 76 9.16 -8.68 4.55
C GLU A 76 8.64 -10.11 4.35
N SER A 77 7.45 -10.25 3.80
CA SER A 77 6.84 -11.54 3.47
C SER A 77 5.89 -11.41 2.27
N VAL A 78 5.62 -12.55 1.64
CA VAL A 78 4.67 -12.67 0.52
C VAL A 78 3.62 -13.71 0.87
N GLY A 79 2.39 -13.51 0.42
CA GLY A 79 1.34 -14.51 0.54
C GLY A 79 1.35 -15.50 -0.63
N ASP A 80 0.48 -16.51 -0.53
CA ASP A 80 0.42 -17.61 -1.49
C ASP A 80 0.24 -17.12 -2.94
N GLY A 81 0.94 -17.77 -3.87
CA GLY A 81 0.83 -17.50 -5.31
C GLY A 81 1.57 -16.26 -5.82
N VAL A 82 2.24 -15.49 -4.94
CA VAL A 82 3.20 -14.47 -5.38
C VAL A 82 4.48 -15.14 -5.84
N THR A 83 4.85 -14.97 -7.10
CA THR A 83 6.01 -15.64 -7.72
C THR A 83 7.07 -14.67 -8.27
N ASN A 84 6.70 -13.41 -8.47
CA ASN A 84 7.53 -12.40 -9.13
C ASN A 84 8.32 -11.51 -8.18
N ILE A 85 8.10 -11.63 -6.87
CA ILE A 85 8.74 -10.85 -5.80
C ILE A 85 8.98 -11.80 -4.61
N LYS A 86 10.07 -11.61 -3.86
CA LYS A 86 10.41 -12.42 -2.68
C LYS A 86 10.88 -11.58 -1.48
N PRO A 87 10.86 -12.13 -0.25
CA PRO A 87 11.45 -11.46 0.92
C PRO A 87 12.88 -10.99 0.67
N GLY A 88 13.19 -9.77 1.12
CA GLY A 88 14.49 -9.11 0.93
C GLY A 88 14.60 -8.25 -0.34
N ASP A 89 13.68 -8.37 -1.30
CA ASP A 89 13.67 -7.50 -2.48
C ASP A 89 13.37 -6.05 -2.10
N LYS A 90 14.06 -5.11 -2.74
CA LYS A 90 13.76 -3.68 -2.64
C LYS A 90 12.65 -3.33 -3.60
N VAL A 91 11.62 -2.64 -3.12
CA VAL A 91 10.43 -2.29 -3.91
C VAL A 91 10.04 -0.84 -3.74
N VAL A 92 9.40 -0.30 -4.77
CA VAL A 92 8.71 0.99 -4.75
C VAL A 92 7.21 0.71 -4.84
N LEU A 93 6.42 1.42 -4.05
CA LEU A 93 4.96 1.32 -4.10
C LEU A 93 4.44 2.03 -5.34
N CYS A 94 3.45 1.43 -6.00
CA CYS A 94 2.76 2.02 -7.14
C CYS A 94 1.26 1.88 -6.90
N PHE A 95 0.57 3.02 -6.79
CA PHE A 95 -0.89 3.02 -6.64
C PHE A 95 -1.60 2.55 -7.93
N MET A 96 -0.92 2.61 -9.07
CA MET A 96 -1.44 2.07 -10.33
C MET A 96 -1.17 0.56 -10.42
N SER A 97 -2.25 -0.20 -10.64
CA SER A 97 -2.14 -1.64 -10.87
C SER A 97 -1.56 -1.96 -12.25
N TRP A 98 -0.90 -3.11 -12.36
CA TRP A 98 -0.50 -3.71 -13.63
C TRP A 98 -0.70 -5.22 -13.55
N CYS A 99 -1.57 -5.78 -14.41
CA CYS A 99 -1.81 -7.22 -14.43
C CYS A 99 -1.07 -7.96 -15.56
N GLY A 100 -0.51 -7.25 -16.54
CA GLY A 100 0.17 -7.83 -17.71
C GLY A 100 -0.73 -8.56 -18.72
N GLU A 101 -2.00 -8.83 -18.37
CA GLU A 101 -2.85 -9.74 -19.13
C GLU A 101 -4.02 -9.05 -19.87
N CYS A 102 -4.52 -7.93 -19.35
CA CYS A 102 -5.64 -7.21 -19.97
C CYS A 102 -5.23 -6.51 -21.27
N ASP A 103 -6.21 -6.20 -22.10
CA ASP A 103 -6.05 -5.45 -23.36
C ASP A 103 -5.30 -4.13 -23.15
N TYR A 104 -5.55 -3.42 -22.04
CA TYR A 104 -4.88 -2.16 -21.75
C TYR A 104 -3.41 -2.36 -21.35
N CYS A 105 -3.09 -3.39 -20.56
CA CYS A 105 -1.71 -3.70 -20.19
C CYS A 105 -0.88 -4.22 -21.38
N LYS A 106 -1.51 -4.95 -22.32
CA LYS A 106 -0.87 -5.44 -23.55
C LYS A 106 -0.77 -4.36 -24.63
N GLY A 107 -1.64 -3.36 -24.58
CA GLY A 107 -1.63 -2.21 -25.48
C GLY A 107 -0.49 -1.23 -25.16
N LYS A 108 -0.10 -0.42 -26.16
CA LYS A 108 0.97 0.60 -26.03
C LYS A 108 0.43 2.03 -25.84
N LYS A 109 -0.89 2.19 -25.71
CA LYS A 109 -1.57 3.51 -25.75
C LYS A 109 -1.99 4.02 -24.37
N THR A 110 -1.89 3.21 -23.32
CA THR A 110 -2.31 3.59 -21.98
C THR A 110 -1.52 2.83 -20.92
N HIS A 111 -1.35 3.44 -19.76
CA HIS A 111 -0.77 2.80 -18.57
C HIS A 111 -1.84 2.28 -17.59
N ARG A 112 -3.14 2.51 -17.89
CA ARG A 112 -4.23 2.17 -16.96
C ARG A 112 -4.58 0.68 -17.06
N CYS A 113 -4.41 -0.08 -15.99
CA CYS A 113 -4.89 -1.46 -15.94
C CYS A 113 -6.43 -1.51 -15.76
N ARG A 114 -7.10 -2.42 -16.47
CA ARG A 114 -8.55 -2.65 -16.29
C ARG A 114 -8.91 -3.54 -15.12
N LYS A 115 -8.01 -4.44 -14.74
CA LYS A 115 -8.23 -5.35 -13.60
C LYS A 115 -8.12 -4.52 -12.33
N ARG A 116 -9.25 -4.30 -11.67
CA ARG A 116 -9.31 -3.82 -10.29
C ARG A 116 -9.22 -5.07 -9.40
N ARG A 117 -8.28 -5.07 -8.44
CA ARG A 117 -8.13 -6.18 -7.48
C ARG A 117 -9.22 -6.11 -6.43
#